data_AF-A0A6A3JK03-F1
#
_entry.id   AF-A0A6A3JK03-F1
#
_cell.length_a   1.000
_cell.length_b   1.000
_cell.length_c   1.000
_cell.angle_alpha   90.00
_cell.angle_beta   90.00
_cell.angle_gamma   90.00
#
_symmetry.space_group_name_H-M   'P 1'
#
loop_
_entity.id
_entity.type
_entity.pdbx_description
1 polymer ?
#
loop_
_entity_poly.entity_id
_entity_poly.type
_entity_poly.pdbx_seq_one_letter_code
_entity_poly.pdbx_strand_id
1 'polypeptide(L)'
;MPRASLTKAQQLQLCDYHRSHPRMKCMALAQWCQGTFDLDSMPGKSTVSKILRDKEKLRNVDVDYRDVRRMRSAEMRLLERNILETLALNSTMMGAT
;
A
#
# COMPACT_ATOMS: atom_id res chain seq x y z
N MET A 1 5.89 -23.67 -0.48
CA MET A 1 4.72 -22.83 -0.19
C MET A 1 4.98 -21.43 -0.75
N PRO A 2 4.09 -20.88 -1.59
CA PRO A 2 4.21 -19.50 -2.06
C PRO A 2 4.19 -18.54 -0.86
N ARG A 3 4.98 -17.47 -0.92
CA ARG A 3 5.06 -16.46 0.15
C ARG A 3 4.00 -15.39 -0.10
N ALA A 4 3.16 -15.12 0.90
CA ALA A 4 2.22 -14.01 0.84
C ALA A 4 2.97 -12.68 0.62
N SER A 5 2.61 -11.98 -0.44
CA SER A 5 3.14 -10.64 -0.75
C SER A 5 2.05 -9.62 -0.45
N LEU A 6 2.31 -8.70 0.49
CA LEU A 6 1.40 -7.61 0.79
C LEU A 6 1.69 -6.44 -0.15
N THR A 7 0.65 -5.82 -0.71
CA THR A 7 0.77 -4.56 -1.45
C THR A 7 1.17 -3.41 -0.50
N LYS A 8 1.69 -2.31 -1.04
CA LYS A 8 2.06 -1.14 -0.22
C LYS A 8 0.89 -0.61 0.61
N ALA A 9 -0.32 -0.60 0.04
CA ALA A 9 -1.54 -0.21 0.74
C ALA A 9 -1.85 -1.14 1.94
N GLN A 10 -1.78 -2.46 1.73
CA GLN A 10 -1.98 -3.45 2.80
C GLN A 10 -0.90 -3.35 3.90
N GLN A 11 0.35 -3.08 3.52
CA GLN A 11 1.44 -2.84 4.48
C GLN A 11 1.18 -1.60 5.34
N LEU A 12 0.68 -0.52 4.76
CA LEU A 12 0.28 0.69 5.50
C LEU A 12 -0.91 0.43 6.42
N GLN A 13 -1.94 -0.28 5.96
CA GLN A 13 -3.07 -0.68 6.80
C GLN A 13 -2.64 -1.55 7.99
N LEU A 14 -1.70 -2.48 7.78
CA LEU A 14 -1.07 -3.23 8.86
C LEU A 14 -0.35 -2.31 9.86
N CYS A 15 0.40 -1.31 9.39
CA CYS A 15 1.06 -0.34 10.27
C CYS A 15 0.08 0.51 11.09
N ASP A 16 -1.10 0.80 10.55
CA ASP A 16 -2.14 1.55 11.25
C ASP A 16 -2.91 0.64 12.24
N TYR A 17 -3.18 -0.60 11.87
CA TYR A 17 -3.78 -1.59 12.77
C TYR A 17 -2.87 -1.95 13.95
N HIS A 18 -1.56 -2.07 13.74
CA HIS A 18 -0.60 -2.25 14.84
C HIS A 18 -0.52 -1.00 15.73
N ARG A 19 -0.77 0.20 15.20
CA ARG A 19 -0.79 1.44 15.99
C ARG A 19 -1.97 1.44 16.97
N SER A 20 -3.14 0.93 16.58
CA SER A 20 -4.29 0.76 17.48
C SER A 20 -4.14 -0.44 18.43
N HIS A 21 -3.28 -1.41 18.09
CA HIS A 21 -3.04 -2.62 18.89
C HIS A 21 -1.54 -2.88 19.15
N PRO A 22 -0.82 -1.99 19.85
CA PRO A 22 0.65 -2.02 19.94
C PRO A 22 1.24 -3.23 20.69
N ARG A 23 0.41 -3.97 21.42
CA ARG A 23 0.81 -5.19 22.16
C ARG A 23 0.60 -6.47 21.34
N MET A 24 -0.03 -6.39 20.16
CA MET A 24 -0.23 -7.57 19.32
C MET A 24 1.10 -8.11 18.80
N LYS A 25 1.30 -9.42 18.94
CA LYS A 25 2.50 -10.10 18.45
C LYS A 25 2.47 -10.20 16.92
N CYS A 26 3.64 -10.22 16.27
CA CYS A 26 3.74 -10.29 14.81
C CYS A 26 3.01 -11.49 14.19
N MET A 27 2.92 -12.63 14.88
CA MET A 27 2.16 -13.80 14.38
C MET A 27 0.64 -13.54 14.40
N ALA A 28 0.13 -12.85 15.42
CA ALA A 28 -1.29 -12.49 15.46
C ALA A 28 -1.62 -11.44 14.40
N LEU A 29 -0.70 -10.50 14.14
CA LEU A 29 -0.82 -9.55 13.02
C LEU A 29 -0.78 -10.26 11.66
N ALA A 30 0.05 -11.30 11.51
CA ALA A 30 0.10 -12.07 10.28
C ALA A 30 -1.23 -12.79 10.00
N GLN A 31 -1.83 -13.39 11.03
CA GLN A 31 -3.15 -14.02 10.95
C GLN A 31 -4.24 -12.99 10.64
N TRP A 32 -4.17 -11.81 11.26
CA TRP A 32 -5.06 -10.70 10.94
C TRP A 32 -4.93 -10.28 9.47
N CYS A 33 -3.71 -10.15 8.94
CA CYS A 33 -3.50 -9.83 7.52
C CYS A 33 -4.10 -10.89 6.59
N GLN A 34 -3.93 -12.18 6.92
CA GLN A 34 -4.47 -13.25 6.10
C GLN A 34 -6.00 -13.16 5.98
N GLY A 35 -6.70 -13.00 7.11
CA GLY A 35 -8.16 -12.91 7.12
C GLY A 35 -8.70 -11.58 6.58
N THR A 36 -7.99 -10.47 6.80
CA THR A 36 -8.45 -9.12 6.39
C THR A 36 -8.26 -8.89 4.89
N PHE A 37 -7.18 -9.43 4.31
CA PHE A 37 -6.82 -9.21 2.91
C PHE A 37 -7.06 -10.41 2.01
N ASP A 38 -7.72 -11.45 2.54
CA ASP A 38 -8.04 -12.69 1.82
C ASP A 38 -6.80 -13.30 1.12
N LEU A 39 -5.70 -13.41 1.87
CA LEU A 39 -4.44 -13.91 1.31
C LEU A 39 -4.43 -15.44 1.25
N ASP A 40 -4.05 -16.00 0.10
CA ASP A 40 -3.86 -17.46 -0.09
C ASP A 40 -2.92 -18.09 0.96
N SER A 41 -2.01 -17.30 1.51
CA SER A 41 -1.09 -17.73 2.55
C SER A 41 -0.88 -16.66 3.61
N MET A 42 -0.57 -17.10 4.83
CA MET A 42 -0.22 -16.20 5.92
C MET A 42 1.17 -15.59 5.69
N PRO A 43 1.36 -14.27 5.84
CA PRO A 43 2.68 -13.67 5.80
C PRO A 43 3.56 -14.18 6.95
N GLY A 44 4.87 -14.27 6.70
CA GLY A 44 5.81 -14.70 7.73
C GLY A 44 6.00 -13.66 8.84
N LYS A 45 6.35 -14.12 10.05
CA LYS A 45 6.72 -13.25 11.19
C LYS A 45 7.78 -12.20 10.81
N SER A 46 8.81 -12.61 10.07
CA SER A 46 9.89 -11.73 9.63
C SER A 46 9.41 -10.66 8.64
N THR A 47 8.48 -11.01 7.76
CA THR A 47 7.83 -10.07 6.83
C THR A 47 7.08 -9.00 7.61
N VAL A 48 6.22 -9.39 8.55
CA VAL A 48 5.47 -8.45 9.40
C VAL A 48 6.43 -7.55 10.20
N SER A 49 7.44 -8.13 10.83
CA SER A 49 8.44 -7.37 11.60
C SER A 49 9.21 -6.37 10.72
N LYS A 50 9.56 -6.75 9.49
CA LYS A 50 10.19 -5.85 8.52
C LYS A 50 9.27 -4.69 8.16
N ILE A 51 8.01 -4.96 7.80
CA ILE A 51 7.02 -3.94 7.45
C ILE A 51 6.86 -2.92 8.58
N LEU A 52 6.68 -3.38 9.82
CA LEU A 52 6.49 -2.48 10.96
C LEU A 52 7.72 -1.59 11.22
N ARG A 53 8.93 -2.12 11.02
CA ARG A 53 10.18 -1.37 11.16
C ARG A 53 10.37 -0.34 10.04
N ASP A 54 9.98 -0.69 8.82
CA ASP A 54 10.11 0.19 7.65
C ASP A 54 8.90 1.13 7.46
N LYS A 55 8.03 1.28 8.48
CA LYS A 55 6.80 2.10 8.42
C LYS A 55 7.02 3.51 7.84
N GLU A 56 8.05 4.22 8.30
CA GLU A 56 8.33 5.58 7.82
C GLU A 56 8.69 5.59 6.34
N LYS A 57 9.48 4.61 5.87
CA LYS A 57 9.80 4.44 4.44
C LYS A 57 8.57 4.06 3.63
N LEU A 58 7.63 3.31 4.21
CA LEU A 58 6.38 2.94 3.54
C LEU A 58 5.44 4.13 3.38
N ARG A 59 5.39 5.02 4.37
CA ARG A 59 4.57 6.24 4.32
C ARG A 59 5.12 7.25 3.33
N ASN A 60 6.43 7.29 3.19
CA ASN A 60 7.06 8.08 2.15
C ASN A 60 6.80 7.41 0.79
N VAL A 61 6.13 8.14 -0.09
CA VAL A 61 6.10 7.79 -1.51
C VAL A 61 7.40 8.33 -2.09
N ASP A 62 8.44 7.51 -2.06
CA ASP A 62 9.62 7.78 -2.88
C ASP A 62 9.24 7.52 -4.33
N VAL A 63 8.76 8.56 -5.00
CA VAL A 63 8.62 8.54 -6.46
C VAL A 63 10.05 8.56 -6.97
N ASP A 64 10.52 7.49 -7.63
CA ASP A 64 11.78 7.57 -8.36
C ASP A 64 11.57 8.54 -9.53
N TYR A 65 11.84 9.81 -9.25
CA TYR A 65 11.69 10.89 -10.22
C TYR A 65 12.63 10.73 -11.42
N ARG A 66 13.55 9.76 -11.44
CA ARG A 66 14.37 9.50 -12.63
C ARG A 66 13.53 9.02 -13.79
N ASP A 67 12.53 8.18 -13.56
CA ASP A 67 11.67 7.70 -14.64
C ASP A 67 10.73 8.82 -15.10
N VAL A 68 10.20 9.61 -14.16
CA VAL A 68 9.40 10.81 -14.47
C VAL A 68 10.23 11.85 -15.25
N ARG A 69 11.49 12.07 -14.88
CA ARG A 69 12.41 12.98 -15.60
C ARG A 69 12.80 12.48 -16.99
N ARG A 70 12.73 11.18 -17.23
CA ARG A 70 13.05 10.56 -18.54
C ARG A 70 11.84 10.52 -19.48
N MET A 71 10.62 10.69 -18.96
CA MET A 71 9.42 10.74 -19.79
C MET A 71 9.43 11.92 -20.75
N ARG A 72 8.97 11.70 -21.98
CA ARG A 72 8.82 12.77 -22.97
C ARG A 72 7.62 13.64 -22.59
N SER A 73 7.66 14.94 -22.95
CA SER A 73 6.60 15.89 -22.59
C SER A 73 5.20 15.48 -23.06
N ALA A 74 5.10 14.73 -24.17
CA ALA A 74 3.82 14.19 -24.65
C ALA A 74 3.26 13.09 -23.73
N GLU A 75 4.12 12.16 -23.30
CA GLU A 75 3.76 11.05 -22.41
C GLU A 75 3.35 11.57 -21.03
N MET A 76 4.04 12.61 -20.56
CA MET A 76 3.74 13.27 -19.29
C MET A 76 2.36 13.94 -19.32
N ARG A 77 2.04 14.70 -20.37
CA ARG A 77 0.69 15.31 -20.53
C ARG A 77 -0.42 14.27 -20.62
N LEU A 78 -0.16 13.14 -21.25
CA LEU A 78 -1.12 12.02 -21.31
C LEU A 78 -1.34 11.42 -19.92
N LEU A 79 -0.26 11.22 -19.16
CA LEU A 79 -0.34 10.73 -17.78
C LEU A 79 -1.12 11.70 -16.88
N GLU A 80 -0.82 13.00 -16.93
CA GLU A 80 -1.55 14.03 -16.19
C GLU A 80 -3.04 14.03 -16.52
N ARG A 81 -3.39 14.00 -17.81
CA ARG A 81 -4.78 13.94 -18.26
C ARG A 81 -5.50 12.72 -17.67
N ASN A 82 -4.88 11.53 -17.79
CA ASN A 82 -5.48 10.29 -17.30
C ASN A 82 -5.63 10.27 -15.77
N ILE A 83 -4.68 10.84 -15.04
CA ILE A 83 -4.78 11.00 -13.58
C ILE A 83 -5.96 11.91 -13.24
N LEU A 84 -6.09 13.07 -13.89
CA LEU A 84 -7.19 14.01 -13.66
C LEU A 84 -8.56 13.39 -13.97
N GLU A 85 -8.70 12.71 -15.11
CA GLU A 85 -9.93 12.01 -15.48
C GLU A 85 -10.30 10.94 -14.43
N THR A 86 -9.32 10.15 -13.98
CA THR A 86 -9.54 9.12 -12.95
C THR A 86 -9.96 9.72 -11.61
N LEU A 87 -9.32 10.80 -11.19
CA LEU A 87 -9.66 11.50 -9.94
C LEU A 87 -11.06 12.11 -10.00
N ALA A 88 -11.46 12.70 -11.14
CA ALA A 88 -12.79 13.27 -11.34
C ALA A 88 -13.89 12.19 -11.29
N LEU A 89 -13.65 11.02 -11.88
CA LEU A 89 -14.58 9.89 -11.81
C LEU A 89 -14.75 9.39 -10.36
N ASN A 90 -13.65 9.29 -9.62
CA ASN A 90 -13.68 8.79 -8.23
C ASN A 90 -14.23 9.82 -7.24
N SER A 91 -14.03 11.12 -7.46
CA SER A 91 -14.64 12.17 -6.62
C SER A 91 -16.14 12.29 -6.84
N THR A 92 -16.62 12.03 -8.06
CA THR A 92 -18.05 12.05 -8.38
C THR A 92 -18.79 10.87 -7.72
N MET A 93 -18.15 9.71 -7.55
CA MET A 93 -18.75 8.56 -6.86
C MET A 93 -18.85 8.71 -5.33
N MET A 94 -18.06 9.59 -4.71
CA MET A 94 -18.07 9.83 -3.25
C MET A 94 -19.04 10.94 -2.81
N GLY A 95 -19.68 11.64 -3.75
CA GLY A 95 -20.65 12.72 -3.49
C GLY A 95 -22.12 12.27 -3.51
N ALA A 96 -22.38 10.97 -3.62
CA ALA A 96 -23.72 10.38 -3.69
C ALA A 96 -23.97 9.43 -2.51
N THR A 97 -23.89 9.95 -1.28
CA THR A 97 -24.42 9.31 -0.06
C THR A 97 -24.91 10.37 0.90
#